data_AF-A0A959H812-F1
#
_entry.id   AF-A0A959H812-F1
#
_cell.length_a   1.000
_cell.length_b   1.000
_cell.length_c   1.000
_cell.angle_alpha   90.00
_cell.angle_beta   90.00
_cell.angle_gamma   90.00
#
_symmetry.space_group_name_H-M   'P 1'
#
loop_
_entity.id
_entity.type
_entity.pdbx_description
1 polymer ?
#
loop_
_entity_poly.entity_id
_entity_poly.type
_entity_poly.pdbx_seq_one_letter_code
_entity_poly.pdbx_strand_id
1 'polypeptide(L)'
;VIKEVWLFDGLYGQLEKYAMWLEKHNGRFVNIFTQDGGTFGTTLDFVNSLDAWGIPYQRYEGRSGAPGPALPEQRVIFWFTDLSHNEVLQARRYFFRLASASEYLR
;
A
#
# COMPACT_ATOMS: atom_id res chain seq x y z
N VAL A 1 9.17 6.00 17.34
CA VAL A 1 9.26 4.93 16.32
C VAL A 1 8.04 5.02 15.42
N ILE A 2 8.22 4.94 14.10
CA ILE A 2 7.11 5.00 13.13
C ILE A 2 6.29 3.71 13.25
N LYS A 3 4.96 3.83 13.46
CA LYS A 3 4.05 2.71 13.65
C LYS A 3 3.46 2.22 12.33
N GLU A 4 3.09 3.16 11.47
CA GLU A 4 2.52 2.86 10.17
C GLU A 4 3.12 3.79 9.10
N VAL A 5 3.24 3.26 7.88
CA VAL A 5 3.62 3.98 6.67
C VAL A 5 2.52 3.75 5.65
N TRP A 6 1.97 4.84 5.14
CA TRP A 6 0.87 4.85 4.17
C TRP A 6 1.28 5.66 2.96
N LEU A 7 1.29 5.01 1.79
CA LEU A 7 1.63 5.61 0.51
C LEU A 7 0.43 5.51 -0.43
N PHE A 8 0.14 6.60 -1.13
CA PHE A 8 -0.91 6.70 -2.15
C PHE A 8 -0.23 7.20 -3.42
N ASP A 9 0.05 6.30 -4.37
CA ASP A 9 0.85 6.60 -5.56
C ASP A 9 2.13 7.38 -5.24
N GLY A 10 2.78 6.96 -4.14
CA GLY A 10 3.86 7.71 -3.50
C GLY A 10 5.20 6.98 -3.49
N LEU A 11 5.25 5.76 -3.99
CA LEU A 11 6.46 4.93 -3.97
C LEU A 11 7.41 5.28 -5.13
N TYR A 12 7.93 6.50 -5.14
CA TYR A 12 8.83 7.01 -6.18
C TYR A 12 10.28 6.51 -6.04
N GLY A 13 10.68 6.00 -4.88
CA GLY A 13 12.04 5.52 -4.64
C GLY A 13 12.35 5.25 -3.18
N GLN A 14 13.64 5.18 -2.84
CA GLN A 14 14.14 4.85 -1.49
C GLN A 14 13.62 3.50 -0.99
N LEU A 15 13.49 2.53 -1.90
CA LEU A 15 12.92 1.20 -1.63
C LEU A 15 13.70 0.46 -0.55
N GLU A 16 15.02 0.64 -0.52
CA GLU A 16 15.92 0.06 0.47
C GLU A 16 15.59 0.55 1.88
N LYS A 17 15.16 1.82 2.03
CA LYS A 17 14.78 2.36 3.34
C LYS A 17 13.47 1.72 3.83
N TYR A 18 12.50 1.52 2.95
CA TYR A 18 11.27 0.82 3.29
C TYR A 18 11.55 -0.64 3.63
N ALA A 19 12.38 -1.33 2.84
CA ALA A 19 12.80 -2.71 3.11
C ALA A 19 13.50 -2.84 4.48
N MET A 20 14.48 -1.98 4.75
CA MET A 20 15.18 -1.96 6.04
C MET A 20 14.22 -1.66 7.19
N TRP A 21 13.27 -0.75 7.01
CA TRP A 21 12.28 -0.45 8.03
C TRP A 21 11.34 -1.64 8.27
N LEU A 22 10.91 -2.32 7.20
CA LEU A 22 10.10 -3.53 7.27
C LEU A 22 10.82 -4.64 8.06
N GLU A 23 12.11 -4.86 7.80
CA GLU A 23 12.90 -5.89 8.48
C GLU A 23 13.12 -5.57 9.96
N LYS A 24 13.45 -4.32 10.29
CA LYS A 24 13.85 -3.91 11.65
C LYS A 24 12.70 -3.56 12.58
N HIS A 25 11.51 -3.31 12.03
CA HIS A 25 10.38 -2.83 12.80
C HIS A 25 9.10 -3.59 12.48
N ASN A 26 8.34 -3.92 13.52
CA ASN A 26 7.03 -4.53 13.40
C ASN A 26 5.92 -3.47 13.17
N GLY A 27 6.13 -2.59 12.19
CA GLY A 27 5.16 -1.54 11.79
C GLY A 27 4.41 -1.91 10.51
N ARG A 28 3.21 -1.33 10.32
CA ARG A 28 2.35 -1.59 9.15
C ARG A 28 2.78 -0.76 7.94
N PHE A 29 2.87 -1.38 6.77
CA PHE A 29 3.10 -0.71 5.50
C PHE A 29 1.91 -0.92 4.59
N VAL A 30 1.36 0.18 4.06
CA VAL A 30 0.29 0.15 3.07
C VAL A 30 0.72 1.00 1.89
N ASN A 31 0.82 0.40 0.71
CA ASN A 31 1.00 1.10 -0.55
C ASN A 31 -0.21 0.89 -1.43
N ILE A 32 -0.96 1.96 -1.66
CA ILE A 32 -2.06 2.00 -2.62
C ILE A 32 -1.52 2.62 -3.90
N PHE A 33 -1.68 1.93 -5.00
CA PHE A 33 -1.12 2.36 -6.27
C PHE A 33 -2.12 2.17 -7.41
N THR A 34 -2.04 3.06 -8.38
CA THR A 34 -2.87 3.09 -9.58
C THR A 34 -2.01 2.78 -10.80
N GLN A 35 -2.66 2.48 -11.92
CA GLN A 35 -1.95 2.23 -13.17
C GLN A 35 -1.23 3.47 -13.68
N ASP A 36 -1.87 4.64 -13.59
CA ASP A 36 -1.39 5.90 -14.18
C ASP A 36 -0.76 6.86 -13.15
N GLY A 37 -0.60 6.45 -11.89
CA GLY A 37 -0.10 7.27 -10.79
C GLY A 37 1.41 7.47 -10.75
N GLY A 38 2.14 7.04 -11.79
CA GLY A 38 3.59 7.26 -11.92
C GLY A 38 4.48 6.33 -11.08
N THR A 39 3.93 5.56 -10.14
CA THR A 39 4.70 4.63 -9.29
C THR A 39 4.40 3.16 -9.55
N PHE A 40 3.63 2.83 -10.59
CA PHE A 40 3.21 1.46 -10.89
C PHE A 40 4.40 0.52 -11.10
N GLY A 41 5.31 0.87 -12.01
CA GLY A 41 6.52 0.07 -12.29
C GLY A 41 7.39 -0.11 -11.04
N THR A 42 7.70 1.00 -10.36
CA THR A 42 8.48 0.98 -9.11
C THR A 42 7.84 0.13 -8.01
N THR A 43 6.50 0.12 -7.94
CA THR A 43 5.77 -0.75 -7.01
C THR A 43 5.92 -2.21 -7.35
N LEU A 44 5.84 -2.58 -8.63
CA LEU A 44 6.06 -3.96 -9.06
C LEU A 44 7.50 -4.41 -8.81
N ASP A 45 8.49 -3.56 -9.08
CA ASP A 45 9.90 -3.84 -8.79
C ASP A 45 10.14 -4.06 -7.30
N PHE A 46 9.49 -3.25 -6.45
CA PHE A 46 9.60 -3.42 -5.01
C PHE A 46 8.96 -4.74 -4.54
N VAL A 47 7.78 -5.08 -5.06
CA VAL A 47 7.13 -6.37 -4.78
C VAL A 47 8.02 -7.55 -5.18
N ASN A 48 8.62 -7.51 -6.37
CA ASN A 48 9.57 -8.52 -6.83
C ASN A 48 10.79 -8.63 -5.89
N SER A 49 11.26 -7.49 -5.36
CA SER A 49 12.36 -7.46 -4.39
C SER A 49 11.95 -8.11 -3.07
N LEU A 50 10.73 -7.87 -2.57
CA LEU A 50 10.21 -8.51 -1.37
C LEU A 50 10.09 -10.03 -1.54
N ASP A 51 9.63 -10.49 -2.72
CA ASP A 51 9.60 -11.92 -3.06
C ASP A 51 11.00 -12.54 -3.01
N ALA A 52 12.00 -11.88 -3.63
CA ALA A 52 13.39 -12.32 -3.63
C ALA A 52 14.00 -12.37 -2.23
N TRP A 53 13.57 -11.51 -1.32
CA TRP A 53 14.03 -11.47 0.07
C TRP A 53 13.19 -12.31 1.04
N GLY A 54 12.11 -12.94 0.56
CA GLY A 54 11.22 -13.75 1.40
C GLY A 54 10.43 -12.92 2.42
N ILE A 55 10.17 -11.64 2.16
CA ILE A 55 9.38 -10.76 3.03
C ILE A 55 7.89 -10.92 2.68
N PRO A 56 7.04 -11.41 3.60
CA PRO A 56 5.65 -11.67 3.29
C PRO A 56 4.83 -10.38 3.20
N TYR A 57 4.05 -10.27 2.13
CA TYR A 57 3.09 -9.19 1.93
C TYR A 57 1.77 -9.75 1.41
N GLN A 58 0.73 -8.93 1.48
CA GLN A 58 -0.56 -9.23 0.86
C GLN A 58 -0.81 -8.25 -0.28
N ARG A 59 -1.18 -8.80 -1.44
CA ARG A 59 -1.60 -8.00 -2.59
C ARG A 59 -3.11 -8.07 -2.77
N TYR A 60 -3.70 -6.93 -3.12
CA TYR A 60 -5.11 -6.78 -3.47
C TYR A 60 -5.25 -6.08 -4.81
N GLU A 61 -6.30 -6.46 -5.54
CA GLU A 61 -6.76 -5.74 -6.72
C GLU A 61 -8.18 -5.21 -6.46
N GLY A 62 -8.30 -3.88 -6.41
CA GLY A 62 -9.57 -3.18 -6.40
C GLY A 62 -9.98 -2.87 -7.83
N ARG A 63 -10.93 -3.61 -8.37
CA ARG A 63 -11.60 -3.27 -9.64
C ARG A 63 -13.04 -2.88 -9.36
N SER A 64 -13.62 -2.07 -10.25
CA SER A 64 -15.03 -1.65 -10.16
C SER A 64 -15.95 -2.85 -9.85
N GLY A 65 -16.78 -2.71 -8.82
CA GLY A 65 -17.72 -3.75 -8.36
C GLY A 65 -17.26 -4.58 -7.15
N ALA A 66 -16.00 -4.50 -6.72
CA ALA A 66 -15.53 -5.16 -5.50
C ALA A 66 -15.52 -4.18 -4.31
N PRO A 67 -16.04 -4.54 -3.13
CA PRO A 67 -15.79 -3.76 -1.93
C PRO A 67 -14.28 -3.75 -1.65
N GLY A 68 -13.69 -2.56 -1.53
CA GLY A 68 -12.29 -2.43 -1.10
C GLY A 68 -12.06 -3.19 0.22
N PRO A 69 -10.88 -3.78 0.43
CA PRO A 69 -10.65 -4.68 1.56
C PRO A 69 -10.84 -3.94 2.89
N ALA A 70 -11.42 -4.64 3.88
CA ALA A 70 -11.16 -4.29 5.28
C ALA A 70 -9.65 -4.45 5.51
N LEU A 71 -9.03 -3.54 6.28
CA LEU A 71 -7.59 -3.63 6.54
C LEU A 71 -7.25 -5.04 7.05
N PRO A 72 -6.46 -5.83 6.32
CA PRO A 72 -6.15 -7.20 6.73
C PRO A 72 -5.21 -7.21 7.93
N GLU A 73 -5.13 -8.38 8.58
CA GLU A 73 -4.17 -8.62 9.65
C GLU A 73 -2.71 -8.53 9.16
N GLN A 74 -2.48 -8.77 7.86
CA GLN A 74 -1.14 -8.69 7.28
C GLN A 74 -0.56 -7.28 7.40
N ARG A 75 0.70 -7.24 7.83
CA ARG A 75 1.45 -6.00 8.09
C ARG A 75 1.83 -5.23 6.83
N VAL A 76 2.15 -5.91 5.75
CA VAL A 76 2.65 -5.31 4.50
C VAL A 76 1.60 -5.53 3.42
N ILE A 77 1.03 -4.44 2.91
CA ILE A 77 -0.13 -4.46 2.03
C ILE A 77 0.19 -3.65 0.77
N PHE A 78 -0.05 -4.25 -0.38
CA PHE A 78 -0.03 -3.60 -1.69
C PHE A 78 -1.42 -3.67 -2.29
N TRP A 79 -2.05 -2.52 -2.52
CA TRP A 79 -3.38 -2.46 -3.10
C TRP A 79 -3.35 -1.73 -4.43
N PHE A 80 -3.53 -2.47 -5.51
CA PHE A 80 -3.78 -1.91 -6.83
C PHE A 80 -5.24 -1.48 -6.95
N THR A 81 -5.52 -0.31 -7.54
CA THR A 81 -6.89 0.09 -7.86
C THR A 81 -7.02 0.62 -9.28
N ASP A 82 -8.18 0.37 -9.88
CA ASP A 82 -8.58 0.86 -11.21
C ASP A 82 -8.98 2.34 -11.24
N LEU A 83 -8.74 3.07 -10.16
CA LEU A 83 -9.01 4.51 -10.07
C LEU A 83 -7.83 5.27 -10.67
N SER A 84 -8.07 6.48 -11.17
CA SER A 84 -6.97 7.39 -11.49
C SER A 84 -6.30 7.92 -10.22
N HIS A 85 -5.09 8.47 -10.39
CA HIS A 85 -4.30 9.07 -9.31
C HIS A 85 -5.10 10.06 -8.45
N ASN A 86 -5.86 10.96 -9.06
CA ASN A 86 -6.64 11.97 -8.33
C ASN A 86 -7.87 11.37 -7.64
N GLU A 87 -8.40 10.28 -8.18
CA GLU A 87 -9.57 9.61 -7.66
C GLU A 87 -9.24 8.73 -6.46
N VAL A 88 -8.01 8.23 -6.32
CA VAL A 88 -7.64 7.28 -5.25
C VAL A 88 -7.94 7.80 -3.84
N LEU A 89 -7.88 9.11 -3.63
CA LEU A 89 -8.15 9.75 -2.34
C LEU A 89 -9.64 9.96 -2.08
N GLN A 90 -10.41 10.29 -3.11
CA GLN A 90 -11.79 10.79 -2.95
C GLN A 90 -12.84 9.78 -3.42
N ALA A 91 -12.56 9.07 -4.51
CA ALA A 91 -13.49 8.12 -5.10
C ALA A 91 -13.69 6.92 -4.19
N ARG A 92 -14.95 6.46 -4.12
CA ARG A 92 -15.36 5.26 -3.39
C ARG A 92 -15.02 5.26 -1.89
N ARG A 93 -14.58 6.40 -1.33
CA ARG A 93 -14.17 6.58 0.09
C ARG A 93 -13.16 5.54 0.56
N TYR A 94 -12.28 5.06 -0.31
CA TYR A 94 -11.31 4.02 0.04
C TYR A 94 -10.33 4.49 1.10
N PHE A 95 -9.81 5.71 0.98
CA PHE A 95 -8.99 6.33 2.02
C PHE A 95 -9.69 6.31 3.38
N PHE A 96 -10.92 6.84 3.46
CA PHE A 96 -11.66 6.89 4.71
C PHE A 96 -11.96 5.51 5.30
N ARG A 97 -12.33 4.53 4.47
CA ARG A 97 -12.57 3.15 4.93
C ARG A 97 -11.31 2.54 5.53
N LEU A 98 -10.18 2.70 4.86
CA LEU A 98 -8.89 2.19 5.35
C LEU A 98 -8.41 2.92 6.61
N ALA A 99 -8.42 4.25 6.58
CA ALA A 99 -8.00 5.08 7.71
C ALA A 99 -8.84 4.80 8.95
N SER A 100 -10.15 4.59 8.80
CA SER A 100 -11.03 4.24 9.93
C SER A 100 -10.66 2.92 10.64
N ALA A 101 -9.98 2.02 9.92
CA ALA A 101 -9.50 0.77 10.47
C ALA A 101 -8.10 0.88 11.12
N SER A 102 -7.36 1.99 10.91
CA SER A 102 -6.14 2.28 11.66
C SER A 102 -6.48 2.90 13.01
N GLU A 103 -5.75 2.54 14.06
CA GLU A 103 -5.84 3.19 15.37
C GLU A 103 -5.09 4.53 15.44
N TYR A 104 -4.22 4.81 14.45
CA TYR A 104 -3.36 6.02 14.41
C TYR A 104 -3.85 7.10 13.44
N LEU A 105 -4.79 6.77 12.57
CA LEU A 105 -5.41 7.71 11.59
C LEU A 105 -6.87 8.07 11.92
N ARG A 106 -7.36 7.66 13.10
CA ARG A 106 -8.69 8.02 13.62
C ARG A 106 -8.72 9.42 14.21
#